data_AF-A0A1F8T028-F1
#
_entry.id   AF-A0A1F8T028-F1
#
_cell.length_a   1.000
_cell.length_b   1.000
_cell.length_c   1.000
_cell.angle_alpha   90.00
_cell.angle_beta   90.00
_cell.angle_gamma   90.00
#
_symmetry.space_group_name_H-M   'P 1'
#
loop_
_entity.id
_entity.type
_entity.pdbx_description
1 polymer ?
#
loop_
_entity_poly.entity_id
_entity_poly.type
_entity_poly.pdbx_seq_one_letter_code
_entity_poly.pdbx_strand_id
1 'polypeptide(L)'
;MADLADDLDVALLPVWGWGPNLGPGHMNPQRAAEALKHLRPRIAIPIHWGSFYPRGLGWLRSHLMVEPPQLFQQAASNLMPQVEIHILTPGSSLIIS
;
A
#
# COMPACT_ATOMS: atom_id res chain seq x y z
N MET A 1 8.55 -8.12 -15.83
CA MET A 1 7.41 -7.40 -15.20
C MET A 1 6.46 -6.82 -16.23
N ALA A 2 6.94 -6.35 -17.39
CA ALA A 2 6.07 -5.87 -18.46
C ALA A 2 5.03 -6.91 -18.90
N ASP A 3 5.39 -8.20 -18.86
CA ASP A 3 4.51 -9.31 -19.29
C ASP A 3 3.27 -9.52 -18.38
N LEU A 4 3.24 -8.90 -17.20
CA LEU A 4 2.08 -8.93 -16.30
C LEU A 4 1.15 -7.74 -16.49
N ALA A 5 1.61 -6.66 -17.13
CA ALA A 5 0.94 -5.35 -17.05
C ALA A 5 -0.32 -5.22 -17.91
N ASP A 6 -0.47 -6.05 -18.95
CA ASP A 6 -1.57 -5.90 -19.90
C ASP A 6 -2.90 -6.47 -19.36
N ASP A 7 -2.86 -7.37 -18.38
CA ASP A 7 -4.05 -8.04 -17.81
C ASP A 7 -4.04 -8.10 -16.25
N LEU A 8 -3.34 -7.19 -15.58
CA LEU A 8 -3.29 -7.23 -14.12
C LEU A 8 -4.58 -6.68 -13.50
N ASP A 9 -5.44 -7.55 -12.96
CA ASP A 9 -6.64 -7.10 -12.27
C ASP A 9 -6.30 -6.43 -10.92
N VAL A 10 -5.37 -7.01 -10.15
CA VAL A 10 -5.15 -6.62 -8.74
C VAL A 10 -3.68 -6.61 -8.36
N ALA A 11 -3.25 -5.57 -7.65
CA ALA A 11 -1.95 -5.50 -6.98
C ALA A 11 -2.08 -5.25 -5.47
N LEU A 12 -1.51 -6.14 -4.66
CA LEU A 12 -1.36 -5.93 -3.22
C LEU A 12 0.04 -5.37 -2.96
N LEU A 13 0.16 -4.14 -2.45
CA LEU A 13 1.44 -3.44 -2.34
C LEU A 13 1.79 -3.10 -0.89
N PRO A 14 2.99 -3.46 -0.38
CA PRO A 14 3.42 -3.00 0.93
C PRO A 14 3.64 -1.48 0.92
N VAL A 15 2.93 -0.76 1.79
CA VAL A 15 3.04 0.71 1.89
C VAL A 15 3.78 1.18 3.14
N TRP A 16 4.15 0.24 4.01
CA TRP A 16 4.82 0.51 5.27
C TRP A 16 5.70 -0.70 5.67
N GLY A 17 6.40 -0.58 6.81
CA GLY A 17 7.21 -1.65 7.39
C GLY A 17 7.33 -1.55 8.91
N TRP A 18 8.25 -2.29 9.51
CA TRP A 18 8.27 -2.52 10.95
C TRP A 18 9.41 -1.75 11.60
N GLY A 19 9.08 -0.88 12.55
CA GLY A 19 10.06 -0.15 13.35
C GLY A 19 10.53 1.19 12.77
N PRO A 20 11.43 1.89 13.47
CA PRO A 20 11.77 3.30 13.20
C PRO A 20 12.70 3.50 11.99
N ASN A 21 13.39 2.46 11.53
CA ASN A 21 14.24 2.51 10.35
C ASN A 21 14.05 1.23 9.54
N LEU A 22 13.48 1.37 8.35
CA LEU A 22 13.18 0.25 7.45
C LEU A 22 14.36 -0.10 6.54
N GLY A 23 15.37 0.76 6.48
CA GLY A 23 16.52 0.57 5.59
C GLY A 23 16.18 0.71 4.10
N PRO A 24 17.21 0.65 3.23
CA PRO A 24 17.04 0.72 1.79
C PRO A 24 16.25 -0.50 1.26
N GLY A 25 15.49 -0.29 0.17
CA GLY A 25 14.67 -1.34 -0.44
C GLY A 25 13.26 -1.48 0.13
N HIS A 26 12.96 -0.91 1.30
CA HIS A 26 11.58 -0.85 1.78
C HIS A 26 10.73 0.12 0.96
N MET A 27 9.53 -0.36 0.62
CA MET A 27 8.50 0.45 0.03
C MET A 27 7.84 1.34 1.09
N ASN A 28 7.64 2.59 0.72
CA ASN A 28 6.83 3.56 1.42
C ASN A 28 5.62 3.90 0.55
N PRO A 29 4.65 4.71 1.02
CA PRO A 29 3.45 5.00 0.23
C PRO A 29 3.74 5.60 -1.14
N GLN A 30 4.75 6.49 -1.24
CA GLN A 30 5.14 7.12 -2.50
C GLN A 30 5.73 6.11 -3.50
N ARG A 31 6.70 5.29 -3.04
CA ARG A 31 7.34 4.25 -3.86
C ARG A 31 6.36 3.17 -4.30
N ALA A 32 5.40 2.83 -3.44
CA ALA A 32 4.31 1.94 -3.81
C ALA A 32 3.45 2.53 -4.94
N ALA A 33 3.11 3.82 -4.86
CA ALA A 33 2.36 4.49 -5.92
C ALA A 33 3.16 4.57 -7.23
N GLU A 34 4.48 4.77 -7.17
CA GLU A 34 5.36 4.74 -8.34
C GLU A 34 5.37 3.36 -9.02
N ALA A 35 5.33 2.28 -8.24
CA ALA A 35 5.28 0.92 -8.78
C ALA A 35 4.03 0.65 -9.65
N LEU A 36 2.93 1.37 -9.42
CA LEU A 36 1.72 1.28 -10.23
C LEU A 36 1.97 1.64 -11.70
N LYS A 37 2.94 2.51 -12.01
CA LYS A 37 3.29 2.86 -13.39
C LYS A 37 3.80 1.67 -14.19
N HIS A 38 4.45 0.73 -13.50
CA HIS A 38 5.00 -0.48 -14.09
C HIS A 38 3.99 -1.62 -14.09
N LEU A 39 3.18 -1.73 -13.03
CA LEU A 39 2.22 -2.82 -12.84
C LEU A 39 0.90 -2.60 -13.61
N ARG A 40 0.46 -1.34 -13.72
CA ARG A 40 -0.80 -0.92 -14.34
C ARG A 40 -2.03 -1.76 -13.96
N PRO A 41 -2.24 -2.07 -12.67
CA PRO A 41 -3.38 -2.89 -12.29
C PRO A 41 -4.70 -2.12 -12.45
N ARG A 42 -5.83 -2.83 -12.57
CA ARG A 42 -7.14 -2.21 -12.44
C ARG A 42 -7.39 -1.74 -11.00
N ILE A 43 -7.01 -2.58 -10.02
CA ILE A 43 -7.20 -2.35 -8.59
C ILE A 43 -5.87 -2.47 -7.83
N ALA A 44 -5.64 -1.59 -6.84
CA ALA A 44 -4.56 -1.75 -5.89
C ALA A 44 -5.02 -1.69 -4.43
N ILE A 45 -4.48 -2.58 -3.60
CA ILE A 45 -4.78 -2.70 -2.17
C ILE A 45 -3.50 -2.50 -1.37
N PRO A 46 -3.39 -1.45 -0.53
CA PRO A 46 -2.22 -1.26 0.33
C PRO A 46 -2.23 -2.30 1.46
N ILE A 47 -1.11 -3.00 1.62
CA ILE A 47 -0.87 -3.99 2.67
C ILE A 47 0.35 -3.61 3.52
N HIS A 48 0.66 -4.45 4.51
CA HIS A 48 1.85 -4.31 5.36
C HIS A 48 1.88 -3.03 6.21
N TRP A 49 0.70 -2.54 6.60
CA TRP A 49 0.50 -1.40 7.49
C TRP A 49 -0.30 -1.81 8.73
N GLY A 50 -0.23 -1.03 9.80
CA GLY A 50 -1.12 -1.11 10.97
C GLY A 50 -1.11 -2.41 11.79
N SER A 51 -0.29 -3.41 11.44
CA SER A 51 -0.42 -4.76 12.01
C SER A 51 0.61 -5.08 13.10
N PHE A 52 1.87 -4.65 12.95
CA PHE A 52 2.93 -5.00 13.88
C PHE A 52 3.85 -3.81 14.21
N TYR A 53 4.15 -3.66 15.50
CA TYR A 53 5.11 -2.69 16.02
C TYR A 53 5.94 -3.34 17.14
N PRO A 54 7.22 -2.97 17.34
CA PRO A 54 8.01 -3.47 18.46
C PRO A 54 7.26 -3.37 19.80
N ARG A 55 7.24 -4.48 20.55
CA ARG A 55 6.55 -4.60 21.83
C ARG A 55 7.01 -3.49 22.79
N GLY A 56 6.07 -2.73 23.34
CA GLY A 56 6.33 -1.63 24.30
C GLY A 56 6.28 -0.21 23.72
N LEU A 57 6.26 -0.04 22.39
CA LEU A 57 6.19 1.28 21.75
C LEU A 57 4.88 1.52 20.97
N GLY A 58 3.93 0.58 20.99
CA GLY A 58 2.68 0.67 20.20
C GLY A 58 1.75 1.84 20.58
N TRP A 59 1.85 2.38 21.80
CA TRP A 59 1.03 3.49 22.28
C TRP A 59 1.51 4.87 21.78
N LEU A 60 2.74 4.97 21.25
CA LEU A 60 3.34 6.26 20.92
C LEU A 60 2.86 6.82 19.57
N ARG A 61 2.23 6.04 18.68
CA ARG A 61 1.94 6.51 17.31
C ARG A 61 0.72 5.85 16.67
N SER A 62 -0.48 6.21 17.13
CA SER A 62 -1.75 5.86 16.49
C SER A 62 -1.81 6.26 15.00
N HIS A 63 -1.20 7.39 14.64
CA HIS A 63 -1.20 7.90 13.27
C HIS A 63 -0.45 6.98 12.29
N LEU A 64 0.69 6.39 12.71
CA LEU A 64 1.47 5.46 11.88
C LEU A 64 0.75 4.14 11.59
N MET A 65 -0.24 3.80 12.41
CA MET A 65 -1.07 2.61 12.22
C MET A 65 -2.23 2.87 11.26
N VAL A 66 -2.54 4.14 10.95
CA VAL A 66 -3.71 4.51 10.15
C VAL A 66 -3.34 5.19 8.85
N GLU A 67 -2.41 6.14 8.84
CA GLU A 67 -2.07 7.06 7.73
C GLU A 67 -1.39 6.47 6.47
N PRO A 68 -0.52 5.45 6.55
CA PRO A 68 0.19 4.96 5.38
C PRO A 68 -0.69 4.59 4.17
N PRO A 69 -1.83 3.88 4.31
CA PRO A 69 -2.70 3.58 3.18
C PRO A 69 -3.37 4.82 2.57
N GLN A 70 -3.71 5.87 3.33
CA GLN A 70 -4.29 7.10 2.78
C GLN A 70 -3.23 7.93 2.05
N LEU A 71 -1.99 7.97 2.57
CA LEU A 71 -0.88 8.60 1.86
C LEU A 71 -0.60 7.89 0.53
N PHE A 72 -0.71 6.57 0.49
CA PHE A 72 -0.59 5.80 -0.74
C PHE A 72 -1.72 6.13 -1.71
N GLN A 73 -2.97 6.15 -1.22
CA GLN A 73 -4.13 6.53 -2.04
C GLN A 73 -3.95 7.93 -2.64
N GLN A 74 -3.56 8.92 -1.84
CA GLN A 74 -3.31 10.28 -2.32
C GLN A 74 -2.22 10.33 -3.39
N ALA A 75 -1.09 9.63 -3.17
CA ALA A 75 0.00 9.56 -4.14
C ALA A 75 -0.43 8.85 -5.44
N ALA A 76 -1.18 7.75 -5.32
CA ALA A 76 -1.69 6.98 -6.45
C ALA A 76 -2.70 7.78 -7.28
N SER A 77 -3.63 8.50 -6.64
CA SER A 77 -4.59 9.37 -7.34
C SER A 77 -3.90 10.46 -8.16
N ASN A 78 -2.72 10.94 -7.73
CA ASN A 78 -1.95 11.92 -8.49
C ASN A 78 -1.12 11.29 -9.63
N LEU A 79 -0.55 10.09 -9.40
CA LEU A 79 0.39 9.47 -10.34
C LEU A 79 -0.27 8.55 -11.38
N MET A 80 -1.34 7.86 -10.98
CA MET A 80 -2.03 6.81 -11.73
C MET A 80 -3.55 6.84 -11.39
N PRO A 81 -4.26 7.93 -11.73
CA PRO A 81 -5.68 8.14 -11.37
C PRO A 81 -6.64 7.07 -11.91
N GLN A 82 -6.22 6.28 -12.89
CA GLN A 82 -6.98 5.18 -13.46
C GLN A 82 -6.97 3.90 -12.60
N VAL A 83 -6.09 3.79 -11.60
CA VAL A 83 -6.02 2.64 -10.72
C VAL A 83 -6.97 2.85 -9.54
N GLU A 84 -7.91 1.93 -9.34
CA GLU A 84 -8.83 1.99 -8.21
C GLU A 84 -8.13 1.53 -6.93
N ILE A 85 -8.17 2.36 -5.87
CA ILE A 85 -7.51 2.08 -4.60
C ILE A 85 -8.53 1.67 -3.55
N HIS A 86 -8.42 0.43 -3.05
CA HIS A 86 -9.25 -0.06 -1.93
C HIS A 86 -8.42 -0.27 -0.68
N ILE A 87 -8.74 0.47 0.38
CA ILE A 87 -8.16 0.28 1.70
C ILE A 87 -9.06 -0.67 2.49
N LEU A 88 -8.54 -1.85 2.82
CA LEU A 88 -9.27 -2.86 3.58
C LEU A 88 -8.89 -2.82 5.06
N THR A 89 -9.89 -2.93 5.94
CA THR A 89 -9.66 -3.15 7.37
C THR A 89 -9.40 -4.63 7.65
N PRO A 90 -8.69 -4.98 8.74
CA PRO A 90 -8.49 -6.39 9.11
C PRO A 90 -9.81 -7.15 9.22
N GLY A 91 -9.92 -8.28 8.52
CA GLY A 91 -11.13 -9.12 8.49
C GLY A 91 -12.19 -8.70 7.47
N SER A 92 -12.01 -7.58 6.76
CA SER A 92 -12.87 -7.20 5.63
C SER A 92 -12.52 -7.96 4.34
N SER A 93 -13.38 -7.87 3.33
CA SER A 93 -13.18 -8.53 2.03
C SER A 93 -13.62 -7.61 0.88
N LEU A 94 -12.96 -7.78 -0.27
CA LEU A 94 -13.32 -7.19 -1.55
C LEU A 94 -13.61 -8.31 -2.55
N ILE A 95 -14.72 -8.21 -3.27
CA ILE A 95 -15.07 -9.14 -4.35
C ILE A 95 -14.79 -8.43 -5.67
N ILE A 96 -14.18 -9.15 -6.61
CA ILE A 96 -13.75 -8.63 -7.90
C ILE A 96 -14.48 -9.44 -8.97
N SER A 97 -15.07 -8.73 -9.93
CA SER A 97 -15.93 -9.27 -10.99
C SER A 97 -15.38 -9.01 -12.37
#